data_AF-A0A2S6Q6I4-F1
#
_entry.id   AF-A0A2S6Q6I4-F1
#
_cell.length_a   1.000
_cell.length_b   1.000
_cell.length_c   1.000
_cell.angle_alpha   90.00
_cell.angle_beta   90.00
_cell.angle_gamma   90.00
#
_symmetry.space_group_name_H-M   'P 1'
#
loop_
_entity.id
_entity.type
_entity.pdbx_description
1 polymer ?
#
loop_
_entity_poly.entity_id
_entity_poly.type
_entity_poly.pdbx_seq_one_letter_code
_entity_poly.pdbx_strand_id
1 'polypeptide(L)'
;IMQFLNDFQMNYESTQKFIAKLHELELLKDIQGTFTVKDGEKFTLTGMWVIDEPKLAELDEKTVSELFKSGMLAWMQFHVMSLSNLGPLADRFAQSQGLKVA
;
A
#
# COMPACT_ATOMS: atom_id res chain seq x y z
N ILE A 1 -26.04 -0.11 14.39
CA ILE A 1 -25.33 1.19 14.26
C ILE A 1 -24.22 1.34 15.30
N MET A 2 -24.47 1.19 16.61
CA MET A 2 -23.40 1.27 17.63
C MET A 2 -22.23 0.30 17.40
N GLN A 3 -22.50 -0.97 17.05
CA GLN A 3 -21.43 -1.94 16.74
C GLN A 3 -20.54 -1.47 15.59
N PHE A 4 -21.14 -1.00 14.49
CA PHE A 4 -20.40 -0.48 13.34
C PHE A 4 -19.49 0.71 13.72
N LEU A 5 -19.98 1.65 14.54
CA LEU A 5 -19.18 2.79 14.97
C LEU A 5 -18.00 2.37 15.86
N ASN A 6 -18.21 1.39 16.74
CA ASN A 6 -17.13 0.82 17.55
C ASN A 6 -16.09 0.12 16.68
N ASP A 7 -16.52 -0.72 15.73
CA ASP A 7 -15.61 -1.42 14.82
C ASP A 7 -14.83 -0.43 13.95
N PHE A 8 -15.49 0.62 13.46
CA PHE A 8 -14.85 1.70 12.71
C PHE A 8 -13.78 2.41 13.54
N GLN A 9 -14.09 2.79 14.77
CA GLN A 9 -13.14 3.44 15.67
C GLN A 9 -11.93 2.55 15.96
N MET A 10 -12.15 1.26 16.23
CA MET A 10 -11.07 0.31 16.47
C MET A 10 -10.16 0.14 15.23
N ASN A 11 -10.74 0.05 14.04
CA ASN A 11 -10.00 -0.04 12.79
C ASN A 11 -9.23 1.25 12.48
N TYR A 12 -9.82 2.41 12.77
CA TYR A 12 -9.16 3.70 12.63
C TYR A 12 -7.92 3.79 13.51
N GLU A 13 -8.05 3.48 14.81
CA GLU A 13 -6.92 3.48 15.75
C GLU A 13 -5.83 2.49 15.34
N SER A 14 -6.22 1.32 14.85
CA SER A 14 -5.29 0.30 14.35
C SER A 14 -4.50 0.80 13.13
N THR A 15 -5.19 1.49 12.21
CA THR A 15 -4.57 2.10 11.02
C THR A 15 -3.60 3.21 11.42
N GLN A 16 -3.98 4.07 12.37
CA GLN A 16 -3.09 5.14 12.86
C GLN A 16 -1.82 4.56 13.50
N LYS A 17 -1.95 3.53 14.33
CA LYS A 17 -0.80 2.84 14.94
C LYS A 17 0.12 2.21 13.89
N PHE A 18 -0.45 1.59 12.86
CA PHE A 18 0.32 1.00 11.78
C PHE A 18 1.10 2.04 10.98
N ILE A 19 0.45 3.14 10.59
CA ILE A 19 1.09 4.24 9.86
C ILE A 19 2.21 4.86 10.72
N ALA A 20 1.96 5.11 12.01
CA ALA A 20 2.97 5.64 12.92
C ALA A 20 4.20 4.72 12.99
N LYS A 21 4.00 3.40 13.07
CA LYS A 21 5.10 2.43 13.09
C LYS A 21 5.89 2.41 11.78
N LEU A 22 5.21 2.51 10.64
CA LEU A 22 5.86 2.60 9.33
C LEU A 22 6.73 3.86 9.18
N HIS A 23 6.27 4.99 9.73
CA HIS A 23 7.04 6.22 9.77
C HIS A 23 8.24 6.13 10.72
N GLU A 24 8.05 5.57 11.93
CA GLU A 24 9.12 5.37 12.91
C GLU A 24 10.28 4.54 12.34
N LEU A 25 9.95 3.51 11.57
CA LEU A 25 10.92 2.62 10.93
C LEU A 25 11.40 3.12 9.56
N GLU A 26 10.92 4.29 9.10
CA GLU A 26 11.22 4.88 7.80
C GLU A 26 11.04 3.91 6.61
N LEU A 27 10.01 3.06 6.69
CA LEU A 27 9.75 1.97 5.76
C LEU A 27 8.94 2.37 4.53
N LEU A 28 8.56 3.64 4.40
CA LEU A 28 7.76 4.12 3.26
C LEU A 28 8.63 4.88 2.27
N LYS A 29 8.48 4.56 0.99
CA LYS A 29 9.05 5.31 -0.13
C LYS A 29 7.97 5.74 -1.11
N ASP A 30 8.14 6.94 -1.68
CA ASP A 30 7.33 7.39 -2.81
C ASP A 30 7.71 6.60 -4.06
N ILE A 31 6.70 6.21 -4.84
CA ILE A 31 6.89 5.62 -6.16
C ILE A 31 6.04 6.33 -7.20
N GLN A 32 6.55 6.32 -8.42
CA GLN A 32 5.83 6.76 -9.60
C GLN A 32 5.76 5.60 -10.59
N GLY A 33 4.56 5.28 -11.05
CA GLY A 33 4.32 4.23 -12.03
C GLY A 33 3.88 4.84 -13.35
N THR A 34 4.63 4.61 -14.44
CA THR A 34 4.18 4.95 -15.79
C THR A 34 3.48 3.75 -16.42
N PHE A 35 2.20 3.90 -16.72
CA PHE A 35 1.38 2.88 -17.37
C PHE A 35 1.20 3.24 -18.85
N THR A 36 1.24 2.23 -19.72
CA THR A 36 1.02 2.38 -21.16
C THR A 36 -0.29 1.73 -21.53
N VAL A 37 -1.18 2.49 -22.16
CA VAL A 37 -2.49 2.05 -22.64
C VAL A 37 -2.36 1.51 -24.06
N LYS A 38 -3.32 0.69 -24.51
CA LYS A 38 -3.32 -0.02 -25.81
C LYS A 38 -3.13 0.90 -27.03
N ASP A 39 -3.62 2.14 -26.94
CA ASP A 39 -3.48 3.16 -27.99
C ASP A 39 -2.12 3.91 -27.95
N GLY A 40 -1.17 3.46 -27.11
CA GLY A 40 0.16 4.06 -26.97
C GLY A 40 0.21 5.28 -26.05
N GLU A 41 -0.94 5.71 -25.52
CA GLU A 41 -1.03 6.79 -24.55
C GLU A 41 -0.45 6.34 -23.20
N LYS A 42 0.42 7.18 -22.63
CA LYS A 42 1.05 6.93 -21.34
C LYS A 42 0.48 7.86 -20.31
N PHE A 43 0.18 7.33 -19.13
CA PHE A 43 -0.12 8.15 -17.97
C PHE A 43 0.77 7.74 -16.80
N THR A 44 1.11 8.72 -15.99
CA THR A 44 1.96 8.52 -14.80
C THR A 44 1.09 8.64 -13.56
N LEU A 45 1.16 7.61 -12.72
CA LEU A 45 0.57 7.62 -11.39
C LEU A 45 1.64 8.07 -10.40
N THR A 46 1.37 9.17 -9.69
CA THR A 46 2.27 9.78 -8.70
C THR A 46 1.62 9.83 -7.32
N GLY A 47 2.42 10.09 -6.28
CA GLY A 47 1.92 10.27 -4.91
C GLY A 47 1.52 8.97 -4.23
N MET A 48 2.13 7.86 -4.65
CA MET A 48 1.92 6.55 -4.05
C MET A 48 3.06 6.22 -3.10
N TRP A 49 2.71 5.76 -1.90
CA TRP A 49 3.67 5.30 -0.90
C TRP A 49 3.65 3.79 -0.77
N VAL A 50 4.81 3.15 -0.83
CA VAL A 50 4.96 1.70 -0.73
C VAL A 50 5.99 1.32 0.32
N ILE A 51 5.91 0.07 0.79
CA ILE A 51 6.94 -0.47 1.68
C ILE A 51 8.27 -0.56 0.91
N ASP A 52 9.33 -0.05 1.53
CA ASP A 52 10.69 -0.23 1.06
C ASP A 52 11.22 -1.60 1.49
N GLU A 53 11.00 -2.62 0.64
CA GLU A 53 11.38 -4.01 0.90
C GLU A 53 12.87 -4.20 1.28
N PRO A 54 13.85 -3.50 0.66
CA PRO A 54 15.23 -3.49 1.13
C PRO A 54 15.37 -3.08 2.61
N LYS A 55 14.78 -1.95 3.03
CA LYS A 55 14.82 -1.53 4.44
C LYS A 55 14.08 -2.49 5.36
N LEU A 56 12.98 -3.08 4.88
CA LEU A 56 12.24 -4.09 5.62
C LEU A 56 13.11 -5.33 5.90
N ALA A 57 13.94 -5.74 4.93
CA ALA A 57 14.86 -6.87 5.06
C ALA A 57 16.06 -6.57 5.98
N GLU A 58 16.39 -5.30 6.19
CA GLU A 58 17.48 -4.84 7.07
C GLU A 58 17.06 -4.65 8.54
N LEU A 59 15.77 -4.82 8.86
CA LEU A 59 15.28 -4.71 10.24
C LEU A 59 15.94 -5.75 11.16
N ASP A 60 16.25 -5.34 12.39
CA ASP A 60 16.82 -6.22 13.39
C ASP A 60 15.79 -7.26 13.90
N GLU A 61 16.30 -8.37 14.43
CA GLU A 61 15.47 -9.50 14.89
C GLU A 61 14.43 -9.11 15.94
N LYS A 62 14.77 -8.17 16.84
CA LYS A 62 13.85 -7.73 17.89
C LYS A 62 12.67 -6.99 17.27
N THR A 63 12.95 -6.05 16.36
CA THR A 63 11.91 -5.31 15.63
C THR A 63 11.03 -6.25 14.81
N VAL A 64 11.62 -7.22 14.10
CA VAL A 64 10.86 -8.23 13.34
C VAL A 64 9.95 -9.05 14.27
N SER A 65 10.44 -9.47 15.43
CA SER A 65 9.66 -10.21 16.42
C SER A 65 8.46 -9.40 16.94
N GLU A 66 8.65 -8.12 17.22
CA GLU A 66 7.58 -7.20 17.65
C GLU A 66 6.52 -7.00 16.56
N LEU A 67 6.94 -6.78 15.31
CA LEU A 67 6.06 -6.64 14.15
C LEU A 67 5.28 -7.91 13.85
N PHE A 68 5.90 -9.08 14.02
CA PHE A 68 5.23 -10.36 13.84
C PHE A 68 4.16 -10.60 14.92
N LYS A 69 4.52 -10.42 16.20
CA LYS A 69 3.60 -10.64 17.34
C LYS A 69 2.41 -9.68 17.33
N SER A 70 2.62 -8.45 16.86
CA SER A 70 1.54 -7.46 16.70
C SER A 70 0.66 -7.69 15.47
N GLY A 71 1.07 -8.56 14.54
CA GLY A 71 0.38 -8.78 13.26
C GLY A 71 0.68 -7.74 12.18
N MET A 72 1.42 -6.67 12.51
CA MET A 72 1.76 -5.61 11.56
C MET A 72 2.61 -6.10 10.38
N LEU A 73 3.47 -7.10 10.61
CA LEU A 73 4.28 -7.68 9.54
C LEU A 73 3.39 -8.27 8.42
N ALA A 74 2.26 -8.90 8.77
CA ALA A 74 1.32 -9.42 7.78
C ALA A 74 0.69 -8.28 6.97
N TRP A 75 0.34 -7.16 7.60
CA TRP A 75 -0.20 -5.98 6.91
C TRP A 75 0.81 -5.37 5.94
N MET A 76 2.10 -5.32 6.31
CA MET A 76 3.16 -4.88 5.40
C MET A 76 3.24 -5.77 4.16
N GLN A 77 3.21 -7.10 4.35
CA GLN A 77 3.24 -8.05 3.24
C GLN A 77 2.01 -7.90 2.33
N PHE A 78 0.82 -7.73 2.90
CA PHE A 78 -0.39 -7.46 2.10
C PHE A 78 -0.30 -6.15 1.33
N HIS A 79 0.29 -5.10 1.90
CA HIS A 79 0.53 -3.84 1.19
C HIS A 79 1.42 -4.06 -0.03
N VAL A 80 2.53 -4.78 0.12
CA VAL A 80 3.43 -5.15 -0.99
C VAL A 80 2.69 -5.98 -2.04
N MET A 81 1.98 -7.03 -1.64
CA MET A 81 1.23 -7.90 -2.56
C MET A 81 0.14 -7.13 -3.31
N SER A 82 -0.46 -6.11 -2.70
CA SER A 82 -1.50 -5.30 -3.32
C SER A 82 -1.02 -4.57 -4.58
N LEU A 83 0.29 -4.33 -4.73
CA LEU A 83 0.87 -3.67 -5.90
C LEU A 83 0.65 -4.44 -7.20
N SER A 84 0.47 -5.77 -7.12
CA SER A 84 0.07 -6.59 -8.28
C SER A 84 -1.28 -6.16 -8.88
N ASN A 85 -2.13 -5.49 -8.09
CA ASN A 85 -3.41 -4.95 -8.54
C ASN A 85 -3.28 -3.60 -9.28
N LEU A 86 -2.11 -2.94 -9.27
CA LEU A 86 -1.96 -1.63 -9.89
C LEU A 86 -2.17 -1.67 -11.40
N GLY A 87 -1.73 -2.71 -12.11
CA GLY A 87 -1.98 -2.88 -13.54
C GLY A 87 -3.49 -2.92 -13.86
N PRO A 88 -4.25 -3.86 -13.28
CA PRO A 88 -5.71 -3.90 -13.45
C PRO A 88 -6.44 -2.62 -13.02
N LEU A 89 -5.94 -1.90 -12.01
CA LEU A 89 -6.52 -0.61 -11.59
C LEU A 89 -6.20 0.51 -12.59
N ALA A 90 -4.98 0.54 -13.12
CA ALA A 90 -4.55 1.46 -14.16
C ALA A 90 -5.42 1.30 -15.41
N ASP A 91 -5.71 0.05 -15.79
CA ASP A 91 -6.64 -0.27 -16.87
C ASP A 91 -8.04 0.29 -16.60
N ARG A 92 -8.65 -0.02 -15.44
CA ARG A 92 -9.98 0.51 -15.10
C ARG A 92 -10.01 2.03 -15.06
N PHE A 93 -8.95 2.65 -14.57
CA PHE A 93 -8.79 4.10 -14.57
C PHE A 93 -8.80 4.64 -16.00
N ALA A 94 -8.00 4.07 -16.90
CA ALA A 94 -8.00 4.43 -18.32
C ALA A 94 -9.40 4.29 -18.95
N GLN A 95 -10.14 3.21 -18.68
CA GLN A 95 -11.54 3.04 -19.16
C GLN A 95 -12.46 4.14 -18.65
N SER A 96 -12.35 4.50 -17.36
CA SER A 96 -13.16 5.57 -16.76
C SER A 96 -12.91 6.94 -17.39
N GLN A 97 -11.71 7.14 -17.95
CA GLN A 97 -11.33 8.35 -18.70
C GLN A 97 -11.68 8.26 -20.20
N GLY A 98 -12.31 7.16 -20.65
CA GLY A 98 -12.69 6.95 -22.05
C GLY A 98 -11.58 6.40 -22.95
N LEU A 99 -10.46 5.96 -22.37
CA LEU A 99 -9.31 5.40 -23.10
C LEU A 99 -9.51 3.90 -23.33
N LYS A 100 -9.08 3.38 -24.49
CA LYS A 100 -9.20 1.95 -24.83
C LYS A 100 -8.10 1.12 -24.17
N VAL A 101 -8.50 0.20 -23.31
CA VAL A 101 -7.59 -0.66 -22.53
C VAL A 101 -7.06 -1.87 -23.29
N ALA A 102 -5.87 -2.32 -22.87
CA ALA A 102 -5.14 -3.49 -23.34
C ALA A 102 -5.85 -4.84 -23.17
#